data_AF-A0A8T6J6W1-F1
#
_entry.id   AF-A0A8T6J6W1-F1
#
_cell.length_a   1.000
_cell.length_b   1.000
_cell.length_c   1.000
_cell.angle_alpha   90.00
_cell.angle_beta   90.00
_cell.angle_gamma   90.00
#
_symmetry.space_group_name_H-M   'P 1'
#
loop_
_entity.id
_entity.type
_entity.pdbx_description
1 polymer ?
#
loop_
_entity_poly.entity_id
_entity_poly.type
_entity_poly.pdbx_seq_one_letter_code
_entity_poly.pdbx_strand_id
1 'polypeptide(L)'
;KGGVIGITAVPNRLSNDPEQSIECVLDHYDYMVKLVGVDHVAIGTDASIGDMVEISRVMLGRTGPAPAPYLNGLESPADGKNIIRGLIVRGYSDEDIGKIAGRNALAFFRRIMG
;
A
#
# COMPACT_ATOMS: atom_id res chain seq x y z
N LYS A 1 -6.69 12.96 -15.51
CA LYS A 1 -7.68 13.15 -14.42
C LYS A 1 -8.60 11.93 -14.37
N GLY A 2 -9.05 11.49 -13.18
CA GLY A 2 -9.91 10.32 -12.99
C GLY A 2 -9.19 8.97 -12.85
N GLY A 3 -7.90 8.96 -12.49
CA GLY A 3 -7.12 7.73 -12.30
C GLY A 3 -7.38 7.03 -10.96
N VAL A 4 -6.61 5.99 -10.67
CA VAL A 4 -6.55 5.31 -9.38
C VAL A 4 -5.09 5.22 -8.93
N ILE A 5 -4.83 5.36 -7.63
CA ILE A 5 -3.48 5.30 -7.05
C ILE A 5 -3.41 4.12 -6.09
N GLY A 6 -2.51 3.18 -6.39
CA GLY A 6 -2.19 2.06 -5.51
C GLY A 6 -1.16 2.48 -4.46
N ILE A 7 -1.40 2.19 -3.18
CA ILE A 7 -0.44 2.47 -2.11
C ILE A 7 0.54 1.30 -1.97
N THR A 8 1.82 1.59 -2.16
CA THR A 8 2.93 0.64 -1.98
C THR A 8 3.14 0.31 -0.50
N ALA A 9 3.73 -0.84 -0.25
CA ALA A 9 4.17 -1.31 1.07
C ALA A 9 5.66 -1.71 1.04
N VAL A 10 6.44 -1.22 0.07
CA VAL A 10 7.86 -1.54 -0.01
C VAL A 10 8.63 -0.79 1.09
N PRO A 11 9.37 -1.51 1.97
CA PRO A 11 10.17 -0.86 3.01
C PRO A 11 11.16 0.15 2.41
N ASN A 12 11.46 1.21 3.13
CA ASN A 12 12.36 2.31 2.70
C ASN A 12 11.84 3.12 1.49
N ARG A 13 10.58 2.94 1.08
CA ARG A 13 9.87 3.82 0.11
C ARG A 13 8.77 4.66 0.76
N LEU A 14 8.36 4.28 1.96
CA LEU A 14 7.30 4.92 2.74
C LEU A 14 7.82 6.11 3.56
N SER A 15 9.00 5.93 4.16
CA SER A 15 9.69 6.90 5.00
C SER A 15 11.19 6.53 5.09
N ASN A 16 11.97 7.40 5.75
CA ASN A 16 13.36 7.14 6.14
C ASN A 16 13.48 6.60 7.59
N ASP A 17 12.36 6.29 8.24
CA ASP A 17 12.35 5.75 9.59
C ASP A 17 12.95 4.32 9.57
N PRO A 18 13.89 3.97 10.48
CA PRO A 18 14.35 2.58 10.62
C PRO A 18 13.26 1.63 11.14
N GLU A 19 12.23 2.13 11.83
CA GLU A 19 11.13 1.34 12.38
C GLU A 19 9.85 1.54 11.55
N GLN A 20 9.75 0.82 10.43
CA GLN A 20 8.57 0.87 9.57
C GLN A 20 7.57 -0.23 9.92
N SER A 21 6.30 0.15 10.01
CA SER A 21 5.20 -0.79 10.27
C SER A 21 3.99 -0.53 9.37
N ILE A 22 2.99 -1.39 9.46
CA ILE A 22 1.68 -1.23 8.83
C ILE A 22 1.09 0.16 9.07
N GLU A 23 1.33 0.79 10.22
CA GLU A 23 0.84 2.14 10.50
C GLU A 23 1.37 3.18 9.52
N CYS A 24 2.63 3.05 9.08
CA CYS A 24 3.19 3.92 8.05
C CYS A 24 2.41 3.79 6.73
N VAL A 25 1.99 2.59 6.36
CA VAL A 25 1.20 2.37 5.14
C VAL A 25 -0.20 2.93 5.30
N LEU A 26 -0.83 2.72 6.46
CA LEU A 26 -2.16 3.26 6.75
C LEU A 26 -2.17 4.79 6.78
N ASP A 27 -1.09 5.43 7.24
CA ASP A 27 -0.94 6.90 7.16
C ASP A 27 -0.92 7.39 5.71
N HIS A 28 -0.30 6.63 4.79
CA HIS A 28 -0.37 6.92 3.37
C HIS A 28 -1.78 6.73 2.80
N TYR A 29 -2.56 5.75 3.26
CA TYR A 29 -3.97 5.65 2.87
C TYR A 29 -4.77 6.87 3.33
N ASP A 30 -4.66 7.27 4.60
CA ASP A 30 -5.37 8.44 5.14
C ASP A 30 -4.99 9.72 4.42
N TYR A 31 -3.70 9.92 4.18
CA TYR A 31 -3.21 11.06 3.44
C TYR A 31 -3.79 11.10 2.02
N MET A 32 -3.79 9.98 1.31
CA MET A 32 -4.25 9.91 -0.08
C MET A 32 -5.77 10.03 -0.17
N VAL A 33 -6.52 9.42 0.75
CA VAL A 33 -7.98 9.59 0.83
C VAL A 33 -8.33 11.06 1.06
N LYS A 34 -7.62 11.74 1.97
CA LYS A 34 -7.80 13.18 2.21
C LYS A 34 -7.42 14.03 1.00
N LEU A 35 -6.37 13.66 0.28
CA LEU A 35 -5.83 14.46 -0.83
C LEU A 35 -6.61 14.30 -2.13
N VAL A 36 -6.94 13.06 -2.51
CA VAL A 36 -7.54 12.74 -3.82
C VAL A 36 -8.95 12.17 -3.73
N GLY A 37 -9.45 11.88 -2.53
CA GLY A 37 -10.74 11.24 -2.33
C GLY A 37 -10.67 9.72 -2.38
N VAL A 38 -11.53 9.07 -1.60
CA VAL A 38 -11.55 7.60 -1.45
C VAL A 38 -11.76 6.86 -2.77
N ASP A 39 -12.50 7.43 -3.72
CA ASP A 39 -12.79 6.82 -5.03
C ASP A 39 -11.54 6.70 -5.94
N HIS A 40 -10.41 7.28 -5.53
CA HIS A 40 -9.17 7.32 -6.28
C HIS A 40 -8.02 6.54 -5.62
N VAL A 41 -8.29 5.83 -4.53
CA VAL A 41 -7.27 5.07 -3.76
C VAL A 41 -7.53 3.57 -3.89
N ALA A 42 -6.47 2.78 -4.02
CA ALA A 42 -6.52 1.32 -4.08
C ALA A 42 -5.34 0.66 -3.36
N ILE A 43 -5.46 -0.65 -3.12
CA ILE A 43 -4.34 -1.48 -2.68
C ILE A 43 -3.36 -1.70 -3.83
N GLY A 44 -2.07 -1.45 -3.59
CA GLY A 44 -1.00 -1.65 -4.57
C GLY A 44 0.34 -1.92 -3.89
N THR A 45 0.40 -2.95 -3.05
CA THR A 45 1.51 -3.16 -2.09
C THR A 45 2.88 -3.32 -2.73
N ASP A 46 2.95 -3.87 -3.94
CA ASP A 46 4.23 -4.30 -4.55
C ASP A 46 4.95 -5.35 -3.68
N ALA A 47 4.17 -6.13 -2.91
CA ALA A 47 4.68 -7.18 -2.04
C ALA A 47 4.99 -8.44 -2.86
N SER A 48 6.17 -9.01 -2.63
CA SER A 48 6.57 -10.31 -3.17
C SER A 48 6.85 -11.29 -2.03
N ILE A 49 6.99 -12.57 -2.36
CA ILE A 49 7.45 -13.57 -1.40
C ILE A 49 8.97 -13.43 -1.24
N GLY A 50 9.45 -13.30 0.00
CA GLY A 50 10.87 -13.18 0.33
C GLY A 50 11.23 -11.82 0.93
N ASP A 51 12.53 -11.57 1.10
CA ASP A 51 13.04 -10.31 1.67
C ASP A 51 12.86 -9.16 0.66
N MET A 52 11.98 -8.22 0.98
CA MET A 52 11.67 -7.06 0.13
C MET A 52 12.81 -6.06 0.00
N VAL A 53 13.66 -5.95 1.02
CA VAL A 53 14.84 -5.07 0.98
C VAL A 53 15.90 -5.69 0.08
N GLU A 54 16.11 -7.00 0.18
CA GLU A 54 17.04 -7.71 -0.70
C GLU A 54 16.55 -7.75 -2.15
N ILE A 55 15.27 -8.08 -2.38
CA ILE A 55 14.65 -8.06 -3.72
C ILE A 55 14.75 -6.66 -4.33
N SER A 56 14.47 -5.61 -3.56
CA SER A 56 14.65 -4.21 -4.00
C SER A 56 16.09 -3.90 -4.40
N ARG A 57 17.07 -4.42 -3.67
CA ARG A 57 18.49 -4.19 -3.96
C ARG A 57 18.93 -4.93 -5.22
N VAL A 58 18.64 -6.23 -5.28
CA VAL A 58 19.19 -7.14 -6.30
C VAL A 58 18.42 -7.04 -7.62
N MET A 59 17.08 -7.05 -7.58
CA MET A 59 16.27 -7.07 -8.81
C MET A 59 16.00 -5.67 -9.36
N LEU A 60 15.82 -4.66 -8.49
CA LEU A 60 15.47 -3.30 -8.91
C LEU A 60 16.66 -2.34 -8.91
N GLY A 61 17.88 -2.84 -8.61
CA GLY A 61 19.11 -2.05 -8.62
C GLY A 61 19.11 -0.90 -7.61
N ARG A 62 18.32 -0.98 -6.53
CA ARG A 62 18.25 0.08 -5.53
C ARG A 62 19.49 0.05 -4.65
N THR A 63 20.39 0.99 -4.91
CA THR A 63 21.62 1.19 -4.15
C THR A 63 21.45 2.38 -3.20
N GLY A 64 21.86 2.21 -1.94
CA GLY A 64 21.74 3.24 -0.91
C GLY A 64 21.37 2.68 0.46
N PRO A 65 21.33 3.54 1.49
CA PRO A 65 20.91 3.14 2.83
C PRO A 65 19.47 2.62 2.83
N ALA A 66 19.28 1.45 3.45
CA ALA A 66 17.96 0.88 3.75
C ALA A 66 17.86 0.74 5.27
N PRO A 67 17.54 1.83 6.00
CA PRO A 67 17.52 1.84 7.45
C PRO A 67 16.50 0.85 8.03
N ALA A 68 15.37 0.62 7.35
CA ALA A 68 14.39 -0.38 7.75
C ALA A 68 14.72 -1.75 7.12
N PRO A 69 14.96 -2.80 7.92
CA PRO A 69 15.26 -4.13 7.40
C PRO A 69 14.03 -4.85 6.84
N TYR A 70 12.82 -4.46 7.26
CA TYR A 70 11.55 -4.99 6.79
C TYR A 70 10.41 -4.01 7.12
N LEU A 71 9.19 -4.33 6.71
CA LEU A 71 7.98 -3.58 7.07
C LEU A 71 7.13 -4.45 8.01
N ASN A 72 7.06 -4.06 9.28
CA ASN A 72 6.37 -4.84 10.31
C ASN A 72 4.85 -4.92 10.05
N GLY A 73 4.31 -6.13 9.95
CA GLY A 73 2.89 -6.40 9.72
C GLY A 73 2.47 -6.45 8.25
N LEU A 74 3.42 -6.36 7.31
CA LEU A 74 3.24 -6.54 5.85
C LEU A 74 4.47 -7.19 5.19
N GLU A 75 5.09 -8.15 5.87
CA GLU A 75 6.29 -8.84 5.42
C GLU A 75 6.02 -9.80 4.26
N SER A 76 4.78 -10.28 4.12
CA SER A 76 4.37 -11.22 3.08
C SER A 76 3.03 -10.79 2.44
N PRO A 77 2.76 -11.18 1.17
CA PRO A 77 1.43 -11.01 0.58
C PRO A 77 0.28 -11.57 1.43
N ALA A 78 0.55 -12.60 2.25
CA ALA A 78 -0.44 -13.18 3.16
C ALA A 78 -0.91 -12.21 4.26
N ASP A 79 -0.13 -11.17 4.55
CA ASP A 79 -0.40 -10.17 5.57
C ASP A 79 -1.25 -9.01 5.03
N GLY A 80 -1.62 -9.01 3.75
CA GLY A 80 -2.46 -7.96 3.15
C GLY A 80 -3.80 -7.74 3.86
N LYS A 81 -4.31 -8.74 4.59
CA LYS A 81 -5.49 -8.62 5.47
C LYS A 81 -5.31 -7.58 6.60
N ASN A 82 -4.06 -7.28 6.99
CA ASN A 82 -3.76 -6.30 8.02
C ASN A 82 -4.05 -4.87 7.55
N ILE A 83 -3.99 -4.59 6.25
CA ILE A 83 -4.46 -3.32 5.68
C ILE A 83 -5.95 -3.14 5.96
N ILE A 84 -6.75 -4.17 5.67
CA ILE A 84 -8.21 -4.14 5.91
C ILE A 84 -8.51 -3.95 7.40
N ARG A 85 -7.83 -4.69 8.28
CA ARG A 85 -7.97 -4.53 9.73
C ARG A 85 -7.63 -3.11 10.19
N GLY A 86 -6.54 -2.56 9.67
CA GLY A 86 -6.13 -1.19 9.97
C GLY A 86 -7.17 -0.15 9.56
N LEU A 87 -7.71 -0.27 8.35
CA LEU A 87 -8.78 0.62 7.86
C LEU A 87 -10.05 0.54 8.73
N ILE A 88 -10.43 -0.67 9.18
CA ILE A 88 -11.54 -0.85 10.14
C ILE A 88 -11.24 -0.08 11.44
N VAL A 89 -10.04 -0.26 12.01
CA VAL A 89 -9.65 0.41 13.26
C VAL A 89 -9.62 1.92 13.11
N ARG A 90 -9.24 2.43 11.92
CA ARG A 90 -9.26 3.87 11.59
C ARG A 90 -10.66 4.42 11.32
N GLY A 91 -11.70 3.59 11.39
CA GLY A 91 -13.10 4.02 11.29
C GLY A 91 -13.62 4.21 9.87
N TYR A 92 -12.96 3.61 8.87
CA TYR A 92 -13.49 3.59 7.51
C TYR A 92 -14.79 2.79 7.45
N SER A 93 -15.73 3.24 6.62
CA SER A 93 -16.96 2.51 6.36
C SER A 93 -16.70 1.24 5.54
N ASP A 94 -17.56 0.24 5.64
CA ASP A 94 -17.51 -0.96 4.79
C ASP A 94 -17.57 -0.61 3.29
N GLU A 95 -18.25 0.49 2.95
CA GLU A 95 -18.29 1.00 1.59
C GLU A 95 -16.90 1.47 1.13
N ASP A 96 -16.24 2.28 1.94
CA ASP A 96 -14.92 2.83 1.63
C ASP A 96 -13.83 1.76 1.64
N ILE A 97 -13.91 0.81 2.58
CA ILE A 97 -13.00 -0.34 2.62
C ILE A 97 -13.15 -1.15 1.34
N GLY A 98 -14.37 -1.45 0.89
CA GLY A 98 -14.57 -2.19 -0.35
C GLY A 98 -14.13 -1.42 -1.60
N LYS A 99 -14.19 -0.07 -1.58
CA LYS A 99 -13.61 0.79 -2.62
C LYS A 99 -12.10 0.61 -2.72
N ILE A 100 -11.40 0.81 -1.60
CA ILE A 100 -9.95 0.68 -1.50
C ILE A 100 -9.47 -0.75 -1.80
N ALA A 101 -10.19 -1.76 -1.29
CA ALA A 101 -9.82 -3.16 -1.44
C ALA A 101 -9.84 -3.66 -2.89
N GLY A 102 -10.59 -3.01 -3.78
CA GLY A 102 -10.53 -3.37 -5.20
C GLY A 102 -11.62 -2.80 -6.09
N ARG A 103 -12.75 -2.31 -5.56
CA ARG A 103 -13.82 -1.78 -6.43
C ARG A 103 -13.34 -0.59 -7.27
N ASN A 104 -12.46 0.26 -6.72
CA ASN A 104 -11.89 1.39 -7.48
C ASN A 104 -11.01 0.91 -8.63
N ALA A 105 -10.10 -0.04 -8.38
CA ALA A 105 -9.24 -0.61 -9.41
C ALA A 105 -10.06 -1.31 -10.50
N LEU A 106 -11.05 -2.12 -10.12
CA LEU A 106 -11.95 -2.80 -11.06
C LEU A 106 -12.76 -1.81 -11.90
N ALA A 107 -13.32 -0.76 -11.30
CA ALA A 107 -14.06 0.28 -12.01
C ALA A 107 -13.16 1.03 -13.01
N PHE A 108 -11.93 1.34 -12.59
CA PHE A 108 -10.93 1.96 -13.48
C PHE A 108 -10.61 1.06 -14.68
N PHE A 109 -10.29 -0.21 -14.43
CA PHE A 109 -9.97 -1.19 -15.47
C PHE A 109 -11.12 -1.40 -16.46
N ARG A 110 -12.36 -1.53 -15.98
CA ARG A 110 -13.55 -1.66 -16.84
C ARG A 110 -13.76 -0.43 -17.74
N ARG A 111 -13.44 0.76 -17.26
CA ARG A 111 -13.58 1.99 -18.04
C ARG A 111 -12.51 2.13 -19.13
N ILE A 112 -11.30 1.61 -18.90
CA ILE A 112 -10.16 1.79 -19.82
C ILE A 112 -10.00 0.63 -20.80
N MET A 113 -10.31 -0.59 -20.37
CA MET A 113 -10.17 -1.80 -21.18
C MET A 113 -11.50 -2.27 -21.79
N GLY A 114 -12.61 -1.61 -21.47
CA GLY A 114 -13.93 -1.87 -22.02
C GLY A 114 -14.19 -1.16 -23.33
#